data_AF-A0A377DSW5-F1
#
_entry.id   AF-A0A377DSW5-F1
#
_cell.length_a   1.000
_cell.length_b   1.000
_cell.length_c   1.000
_cell.angle_alpha   90.00
_cell.angle_beta   90.00
_cell.angle_gamma   90.00
#
_symmetry.space_group_name_H-M   'P 1'
#
loop_
_entity.id
_entity.type
_entity.pdbx_description
1 polymer ?
#
loop_
_entity_poly.entity_id
_entity_poly.type
_entity_poly.pdbx_seq_one_letter_code
_entity_poly.pdbx_strand_id
1 'polypeptide(L)'
;MESLNQFVNSLAPKLSHWRRDFHHYAESGWVEFRTATLVAEELHQLGYSLALGREVVNESSRMGLPDEFTLQREFERARQQGALAQWIAAFEGGFTGIVATLDTGRPGPVMAFRVDMDALDLSEEQDVSHRPYRDGFASCNAGMMHACGHDGHTAIGLGAGALPLNSSSPDYMASSN
;
A
#
# COMPACT_ATOMS: atom_id res chain seq x y z
N MET A 1 -2.01 -19.82 21.92
CA MET A 1 -1.91 -19.48 20.50
C MET A 1 -3.20 -18.75 20.16
N GLU A 2 -3.12 -17.48 19.80
CA GLU A 2 -4.30 -16.73 19.36
C GLU A 2 -4.84 -17.38 18.08
N SER A 3 -6.16 -17.61 18.00
CA SER A 3 -6.74 -18.17 16.77
C SER A 3 -6.64 -17.17 15.63
N LEU A 4 -6.60 -17.64 14.38
CA LEU A 4 -6.61 -16.76 13.20
C LEU A 4 -7.76 -15.74 13.25
N ASN A 5 -8.95 -16.16 13.70
CA ASN A 5 -10.10 -15.27 13.84
C ASN A 5 -9.86 -14.17 14.89
N GLN A 6 -9.25 -14.50 16.03
CA GLN A 6 -8.91 -13.50 17.05
C GLN A 6 -7.87 -12.50 16.53
N PHE A 7 -6.83 -13.01 15.84
CA PHE A 7 -5.81 -12.16 15.22
C PHE A 7 -6.41 -11.20 14.20
N VAL A 8 -7.23 -11.70 13.26
CA VAL A 8 -7.90 -10.87 12.25
C VAL A 8 -8.79 -9.81 12.90
N ASN A 9 -9.54 -10.16 13.94
CA ASN A 9 -10.35 -9.20 14.68
C ASN A 9 -9.51 -8.13 15.38
N SER A 10 -8.32 -8.50 15.89
CA SER A 10 -7.38 -7.56 16.49
C SER A 10 -6.78 -6.58 15.46
N LEU A 11 -6.70 -6.98 14.19
CA LEU A 11 -6.15 -6.17 13.09
C LEU A 11 -7.17 -5.18 12.50
N ALA A 12 -8.48 -5.44 12.67
CA ALA A 12 -9.55 -4.65 12.08
C ALA A 12 -9.47 -3.13 12.35
N PRO A 13 -9.09 -2.66 13.56
CA PRO A 13 -8.86 -1.23 13.79
C PRO A 13 -7.73 -0.66 12.93
N LYS A 14 -6.61 -1.38 12.76
CA LYS A 14 -5.47 -0.97 11.93
C LYS A 14 -5.86 -0.91 10.45
N LEU A 15 -6.60 -1.91 9.95
CA LEU A 15 -7.12 -1.93 8.57
C LEU A 15 -8.04 -0.73 8.31
N SER A 16 -8.93 -0.43 9.26
CA SER A 16 -9.83 0.71 9.16
C SER A 16 -9.09 2.04 9.18
N HIS A 17 -8.01 2.13 9.97
CA HIS A 17 -7.15 3.30 10.03
C HIS A 17 -6.41 3.51 8.71
N TRP A 18 -5.68 2.50 8.22
CA TRP A 18 -4.98 2.58 6.92
C TRP A 18 -5.91 2.95 5.78
N ARG A 19 -7.05 2.27 5.66
CA ARG A 19 -8.03 2.58 4.61
C ARG A 19 -8.45 4.05 4.67
N ARG A 20 -8.80 4.58 5.85
CA ARG A 20 -9.23 5.97 5.98
C ARG A 20 -8.10 6.97 5.74
N ASP A 21 -6.87 6.63 6.12
CA ASP A 21 -5.69 7.46 5.84
C ASP A 21 -5.42 7.53 4.33
N PHE A 22 -5.38 6.38 3.65
CA PHE A 22 -5.23 6.34 2.19
C PHE A 22 -6.37 7.05 1.47
N HIS A 23 -7.61 6.93 1.98
CA HIS A 23 -8.76 7.67 1.45
C HIS A 23 -8.59 9.19 1.58
N HIS A 24 -8.15 9.66 2.75
CA HIS A 24 -8.00 11.08 3.04
C HIS A 24 -6.86 11.72 2.24
N TYR A 25 -5.81 10.96 1.95
CA TYR A 25 -4.69 11.40 1.13
C TYR A 25 -4.67 10.68 -0.21
N ALA A 26 -5.81 10.65 -0.91
CA ALA A 26 -5.94 9.98 -2.19
C ALA A 26 -4.94 10.52 -3.23
N GLU A 27 -4.34 9.64 -4.00
CA GLU A 27 -3.33 9.98 -5.01
C GLU A 27 -3.63 9.27 -6.33
N SER A 28 -3.72 10.01 -7.43
CA SER A 28 -4.01 9.44 -8.75
C SER A 28 -2.88 8.55 -9.28
N GLY A 29 -3.17 7.87 -10.39
CA GLY A 29 -2.22 7.04 -11.10
C GLY A 29 -0.87 7.73 -11.33
N TRP A 30 0.21 7.01 -11.03
CA TRP A 30 1.61 7.42 -11.12
C TRP A 30 2.09 8.42 -10.06
N VAL A 31 1.22 8.95 -9.20
CA VAL A 31 1.59 9.94 -8.17
C VAL A 31 1.28 9.48 -6.76
N GLU A 32 1.18 8.17 -6.55
CA GLU A 32 0.94 7.47 -5.27
C GLU A 32 2.17 7.51 -4.33
N PHE A 33 2.88 8.64 -4.30
CA PHE A 33 4.15 8.78 -3.62
C PHE A 33 4.02 8.59 -2.12
N ARG A 34 3.04 9.24 -1.47
CA ARG A 34 2.84 9.12 -0.01
C ARG A 34 2.45 7.70 0.34
N THR A 35 1.45 7.17 -0.37
CA THR A 35 0.89 5.83 -0.16
C THR A 35 1.98 4.77 -0.28
N ALA A 36 2.80 4.83 -1.34
CA ALA A 36 3.91 3.92 -1.54
C ALA A 36 4.93 3.95 -0.38
N THR A 37 5.25 5.13 0.17
CA THR A 37 6.17 5.21 1.32
C THR A 37 5.63 4.54 2.58
N LEU A 38 4.33 4.68 2.85
CA LEU A 38 3.69 4.05 4.01
C LEU A 38 3.59 2.53 3.83
N VAL A 39 3.27 2.07 2.63
CA VAL A 39 3.24 0.65 2.28
C VAL A 39 4.63 0.02 2.41
N ALA A 40 5.67 0.68 1.90
CA ALA A 40 7.04 0.21 2.02
C ALA A 40 7.46 0.10 3.49
N GLU A 41 7.15 1.11 4.31
CA GLU A 41 7.48 1.07 5.74
C GLU A 41 6.80 -0.08 6.47
N GLU A 42 5.48 -0.25 6.29
CA GLU A 42 4.74 -1.31 6.97
C GLU A 42 5.24 -2.70 6.55
N LEU A 43 5.52 -2.92 5.27
CA LEU A 43 6.08 -4.19 4.78
C LEU A 43 7.50 -4.42 5.29
N HIS A 44 8.32 -3.37 5.36
CA HIS A 44 9.66 -3.44 5.95
C HIS A 44 9.60 -3.83 7.44
N GLN A 45 8.71 -3.21 8.23
CA GLN A 45 8.52 -3.53 9.64
C GLN A 45 8.01 -4.96 9.86
N LEU A 46 7.25 -5.50 8.91
CA LEU A 46 6.81 -6.91 8.90
C LEU A 46 7.92 -7.90 8.50
N GLY A 47 9.11 -7.41 8.13
CA GLY A 47 10.27 -8.25 7.80
C GLY A 47 10.33 -8.70 6.35
N TYR A 48 9.57 -8.08 5.44
CA TYR A 48 9.67 -8.37 4.01
C TYR A 48 10.94 -7.76 3.41
N SER A 49 11.50 -8.45 2.42
CA SER A 49 12.49 -7.86 1.50
C SER A 49 11.76 -7.07 0.42
N LEU A 50 12.22 -5.86 0.12
CA LEU A 50 11.53 -4.94 -0.80
C LEU A 50 12.36 -4.70 -2.07
N ALA A 51 11.69 -4.73 -3.21
CA ALA A 51 12.16 -4.16 -4.47
C ALA A 51 11.24 -2.99 -4.84
N LEU A 52 11.82 -1.83 -5.14
CA LEU A 52 11.08 -0.56 -5.18
C LEU A 52 11.26 0.17 -6.51
N GLY A 53 10.23 0.92 -6.88
CA GLY A 53 10.22 1.85 -8.01
C GLY A 53 10.81 1.30 -9.30
N ARG A 54 11.94 1.85 -9.74
CA ARG A 54 12.58 1.47 -11.02
C ARG A 54 12.97 0.00 -11.10
N GLU A 55 13.12 -0.70 -9.98
CA GLU A 55 13.39 -2.15 -9.98
C GLU A 55 12.18 -2.98 -10.43
N VAL A 56 10.97 -2.45 -10.22
CA VAL A 56 9.70 -3.20 -10.41
C VAL A 56 8.76 -2.54 -11.42
N VAL A 57 9.04 -1.31 -11.82
CA VAL A 57 8.29 -0.57 -12.84
C VAL A 57 9.19 -0.31 -14.06
N ASN A 58 8.83 -0.93 -15.18
CA ASN A 58 9.57 -0.77 -16.44
C ASN A 58 9.31 0.62 -17.06
N GLU A 59 10.36 1.44 -17.12
CA GLU A 59 10.29 2.83 -17.60
C GLU A 59 9.69 2.98 -19.00
N SER A 60 10.12 2.14 -19.95
CA SER A 60 9.68 2.22 -21.35
C SER A 60 8.24 1.81 -21.60
N SER A 61 7.61 1.11 -20.66
CA SER A 61 6.24 0.58 -20.80
C SER A 61 5.18 1.42 -20.08
N ARG A 62 5.57 2.55 -19.48
CA ARG A 62 4.63 3.43 -18.77
C ARG A 62 3.80 4.24 -19.76
N MET A 63 2.48 4.10 -19.68
CA MET A 63 1.52 4.82 -20.50
C MET A 63 0.71 5.78 -19.64
N GLY A 64 0.31 6.93 -20.20
CA GLY A 64 -0.48 7.93 -19.47
C GLY A 64 0.25 8.55 -18.28
N LEU A 65 1.59 8.59 -18.33
CA LEU A 65 2.40 9.24 -17.31
C LEU A 65 2.11 10.76 -17.32
N PRO A 66 1.89 11.40 -16.16
CA PRO A 66 1.80 12.85 -16.08
C PRO A 66 3.08 13.54 -16.57
N ASP A 67 2.96 14.81 -16.93
CA ASP A 67 4.14 15.61 -17.27
C ASP A 67 5.05 15.84 -16.06
N GLU A 68 6.32 16.16 -16.32
CA GLU A 68 7.36 16.35 -15.29
C GLU A 68 6.98 17.39 -14.23
N PHE A 69 6.28 18.46 -14.63
CA PHE A 69 5.86 19.51 -13.70
C PHE A 69 4.80 18.97 -12.74
N THR A 70 3.83 18.21 -13.26
CA THR A 70 2.82 17.53 -12.45
C THR A 70 3.47 16.52 -11.50
N LEU A 71 4.39 15.68 -12.00
CA LEU A 71 5.12 14.70 -11.16
C LEU A 71 5.86 15.38 -10.00
N GLN A 72 6.61 16.45 -10.28
CA GLN A 72 7.35 17.16 -9.24
C GLN A 72 6.44 17.85 -8.23
N ARG A 73 5.34 18.44 -8.69
CA ARG A 73 4.34 19.07 -7.81
C ARG A 73 3.75 18.05 -6.84
N GLU A 74 3.32 16.90 -7.35
CA GLU A 74 2.69 15.86 -6.52
C GLU A 74 3.70 15.18 -5.59
N PHE A 75 4.96 15.04 -6.03
CA PHE A 75 6.05 14.55 -5.18
C PHE A 75 6.26 15.45 -3.97
N GLU A 76 6.34 16.77 -4.17
CA GLU A 76 6.48 17.72 -3.06
C GLU A 76 5.23 17.82 -2.17
N ARG A 77 4.03 17.70 -2.76
CA ARG A 77 2.78 17.57 -1.99
C ARG A 77 2.84 16.37 -1.05
N ALA A 78 3.22 15.19 -1.57
CA ALA A 78 3.32 13.97 -0.77
C ALA A 78 4.30 14.13 0.41
N ARG A 79 5.45 14.79 0.20
CA ARG A 79 6.40 15.12 1.27
C ARG A 79 5.77 15.97 2.36
N GLN A 80 5.03 17.01 1.97
CA GLN A 80 4.33 17.89 2.92
C GLN A 80 3.19 17.17 3.67
N GLN A 81 2.61 16.13 3.06
CA GLN A 81 1.55 15.32 3.63
C GLN A 81 2.05 14.10 4.43
N GLY A 82 3.36 14.04 4.72
CA GLY A 82 3.92 13.02 5.60
C GLY A 82 4.42 11.76 4.91
N ALA A 83 4.71 11.81 3.60
CA ALA A 83 5.48 10.76 2.95
C ALA A 83 6.84 10.56 3.67
N LEU A 84 7.24 9.31 3.84
CA LEU A 84 8.39 8.97 4.66
C LEU A 84 9.70 9.20 3.90
N ALA A 85 10.55 10.07 4.45
CA ALA A 85 11.78 10.55 3.82
C ALA A 85 12.75 9.42 3.42
N GLN A 86 12.78 8.32 4.19
CA GLN A 86 13.66 7.19 3.92
C GLN A 86 13.26 6.37 2.69
N TRP A 87 12.01 6.48 2.24
CA TRP A 87 11.48 5.71 1.12
C TRP A 87 11.20 6.56 -0.13
N ILE A 88 10.82 7.82 0.04
CA ILE A 88 10.19 8.59 -1.04
C ILE A 88 11.07 8.75 -2.28
N ALA A 89 12.39 8.85 -2.12
CA ALA A 89 13.32 8.98 -3.23
C ALA A 89 13.28 7.78 -4.20
N ALA A 90 12.91 6.58 -3.73
CA ALA A 90 12.78 5.40 -4.58
C ALA A 90 11.63 5.53 -5.60
N PHE A 91 10.65 6.40 -5.32
CA PHE A 91 9.44 6.54 -6.11
C PHE A 91 9.42 7.77 -7.03
N GLU A 92 10.43 8.65 -6.94
CA GLU A 92 10.55 9.87 -7.73
C GLU A 92 10.40 9.63 -9.24
N GLY A 93 9.73 10.55 -9.94
CA GLY A 93 9.49 10.44 -11.39
C GLY A 93 8.34 9.49 -11.77
N GLY A 94 7.46 9.16 -10.83
CA GLY A 94 6.27 8.32 -11.04
C GLY A 94 6.58 6.83 -11.08
N PHE A 95 7.52 6.38 -10.25
CA PHE A 95 7.88 4.97 -10.10
C PHE A 95 7.37 4.44 -8.76
N THR A 96 6.07 4.52 -8.49
CA THR A 96 5.43 4.22 -7.19
C THR A 96 5.17 2.73 -6.95
N GLY A 97 5.88 1.83 -7.64
CA GLY A 97 5.70 0.38 -7.54
C GLY A 97 6.47 -0.24 -6.37
N ILE A 98 5.89 -1.29 -5.78
CA ILE A 98 6.49 -2.06 -4.67
C ILE A 98 6.26 -3.54 -4.93
N VAL A 99 7.31 -4.34 -4.81
CA VAL A 99 7.21 -5.80 -4.68
C VAL A 99 7.86 -6.20 -3.37
N ALA A 100 7.08 -6.86 -2.50
CA ALA A 100 7.54 -7.36 -1.22
C ALA A 100 7.61 -8.88 -1.24
N THR A 101 8.75 -9.43 -0.83
CA THR A 101 9.00 -10.88 -0.81
C THR A 101 9.24 -11.35 0.62
N LEU A 102 8.49 -12.39 1.01
CA LEU A 102 8.71 -13.14 2.24
C LEU A 102 9.21 -14.53 1.87
N ASP A 103 10.53 -14.73 1.98
CA ASP A 103 11.13 -16.05 1.85
C ASP A 103 11.06 -16.76 3.20
N THR A 104 10.41 -17.93 3.21
CA THR A 104 10.24 -18.71 4.43
C THR A 104 11.39 -19.68 4.71
N GLY A 105 12.31 -19.84 3.75
CA GLY A 105 13.36 -20.86 3.75
C GLY A 105 12.86 -22.30 3.58
N ARG A 106 11.53 -22.50 3.45
CA ARG A 106 10.92 -23.83 3.29
C ARG A 106 10.65 -24.12 1.81
N PRO A 107 10.89 -25.35 1.34
CA PRO A 107 10.55 -25.74 -0.02
C PRO A 107 9.03 -25.66 -0.22
N GLY A 108 8.61 -25.10 -1.35
CA GLY A 108 7.20 -24.92 -1.68
C GLY A 108 6.98 -24.04 -2.90
N PRO A 109 5.73 -23.87 -3.34
CA PRO A 109 5.40 -22.99 -4.46
C PRO A 109 5.51 -21.51 -4.06
N VAL A 110 5.72 -20.64 -5.06
CA VAL A 110 5.61 -19.19 -4.90
C VAL A 110 4.15 -18.76 -5.09
N MET A 111 3.63 -17.99 -4.14
CA MET A 111 2.30 -17.38 -4.23
C MET A 111 2.46 -15.86 -4.35
N ALA A 112 1.70 -15.25 -5.27
CA ALA A 112 1.70 -13.80 -5.48
C ALA A 112 0.30 -13.24 -5.21
N PHE A 113 0.25 -12.16 -4.43
CA PHE A 113 -0.94 -11.34 -4.22
C PHE A 113 -0.65 -9.94 -4.76
N ARG A 114 -1.61 -9.38 -5.49
CA ARG A 114 -1.48 -8.05 -6.09
C ARG A 114 -2.67 -7.20 -5.69
N VAL A 115 -2.39 -5.96 -5.33
CA VAL A 115 -3.36 -4.90 -5.08
C VAL A 115 -2.89 -3.63 -5.80
N ASP A 116 -3.82 -2.73 -6.06
CA ASP A 116 -3.59 -1.38 -6.58
C ASP A 116 -3.70 -0.35 -5.44
N MET A 117 -3.14 0.83 -5.69
CA MET A 117 -3.04 1.91 -4.70
C MET A 117 -3.64 3.23 -5.19
N ASP A 118 -3.87 3.38 -6.50
CA ASP A 118 -4.23 4.65 -7.11
C ASP A 118 -5.69 5.05 -6.89
N ALA A 119 -5.92 6.35 -6.81
CA ALA A 119 -7.22 6.99 -6.83
C ALA A 119 -7.65 7.36 -8.26
N LEU A 120 -8.91 7.76 -8.41
CA LEU A 120 -9.43 8.31 -9.65
C LEU A 120 -9.27 9.83 -9.69
N ASP A 121 -9.08 10.38 -10.89
CA ASP A 121 -9.11 11.82 -11.17
C ASP A 121 -10.55 12.37 -11.09
N LEU A 122 -11.07 12.46 -9.88
CA LEU A 122 -12.41 12.96 -9.58
C LEU A 122 -12.41 13.68 -8.22
N SER A 123 -13.16 14.77 -8.12
CA SER A 123 -13.33 15.49 -6.85
C SER A 123 -14.34 14.78 -5.95
N GLU A 124 -14.01 14.66 -4.69
CA GLU A 124 -14.90 14.03 -3.71
C GLU A 124 -16.02 14.96 -3.26
N GLU A 125 -17.21 14.39 -3.08
CA GLU A 125 -18.42 15.09 -2.64
C GLU A 125 -18.28 15.63 -1.21
N GLN A 126 -18.74 16.85 -0.96
CA GLN A 126 -18.61 17.53 0.34
C GLN A 126 -19.95 17.67 1.07
N ASP A 127 -20.89 16.78 0.76
CA ASP A 127 -22.20 16.72 1.41
C ASP A 127 -22.17 15.85 2.68
N VAL A 128 -22.94 16.23 3.70
CA VAL A 128 -23.02 15.49 4.99
C VAL A 128 -23.63 14.08 4.85
N SER A 129 -24.34 13.80 3.76
CA SER A 129 -24.79 12.45 3.41
C SER A 129 -23.67 11.57 2.86
N HIS A 130 -22.61 12.17 2.30
CA HIS A 130 -21.42 11.45 1.84
C HIS A 130 -20.58 11.03 3.05
N ARG A 131 -20.43 9.71 3.24
CA ARG A 131 -19.83 9.15 4.45
C ARG A 131 -18.40 9.63 4.72
N PRO A 132 -17.45 9.57 3.75
CA PRO A 132 -16.11 10.09 3.96
C PRO A 132 -16.10 11.54 4.45
N TYR A 133 -16.92 12.41 3.87
CA TYR A 133 -17.01 13.80 4.31
C TYR A 133 -17.57 13.91 5.74
N ARG A 134 -18.71 13.26 6.00
CA ARG A 134 -19.35 13.23 7.32
C ARG A 134 -18.43 12.70 8.44
N ASP A 135 -17.70 11.63 8.15
CA ASP A 135 -16.84 10.94 9.11
C ASP A 135 -15.41 11.55 9.14
N GLY A 136 -15.16 12.62 8.38
CA GLY A 136 -13.91 13.40 8.43
C GLY A 136 -12.71 12.76 7.73
N PHE A 137 -12.92 11.91 6.73
CA PHE A 137 -11.86 11.24 5.96
C PHE A 137 -11.99 11.39 4.44
N ALA A 138 -12.88 12.26 3.94
CA ALA A 138 -12.88 12.63 2.51
C ALA A 138 -11.50 13.15 2.10
N SER A 139 -11.12 12.88 0.86
CA SER A 139 -9.85 13.29 0.27
C SER A 139 -9.61 14.79 0.47
N CYS A 140 -8.45 15.12 1.01
CA CYS A 140 -7.94 16.49 1.07
C CYS A 140 -7.23 16.91 -0.22
N ASN A 141 -7.02 15.98 -1.16
CA ASN A 141 -6.37 16.22 -2.43
C ASN A 141 -7.43 16.52 -3.50
N ALA A 142 -7.50 17.79 -3.90
CA ALA A 142 -8.47 18.24 -4.89
C ALA A 142 -8.32 17.48 -6.22
N GLY A 143 -9.43 17.00 -6.76
CA GLY A 143 -9.45 16.23 -8.00
C GLY A 143 -8.99 14.77 -7.86
N MET A 144 -8.76 14.26 -6.65
CA MET A 144 -8.37 12.86 -6.42
C MET A 144 -9.30 12.23 -5.39
N MET A 145 -9.91 11.07 -5.71
CA MET A 145 -10.74 10.33 -4.75
C MET A 145 -10.76 8.82 -4.99
N HIS A 146 -10.90 8.04 -3.93
CA HIS A 146 -10.99 6.58 -4.00
C HIS A 146 -12.42 6.08 -4.26
N ALA A 147 -13.09 6.58 -5.31
CA ALA A 147 -14.33 5.97 -5.80
C ALA A 147 -14.12 4.52 -6.29
N CYS A 148 -12.88 4.18 -6.65
CA CYS A 148 -12.44 2.85 -7.06
C CYS A 148 -12.33 1.84 -5.91
N GLY A 149 -12.14 2.30 -4.66
CA GLY A 149 -11.91 1.43 -3.50
C GLY A 149 -10.49 0.87 -3.36
N HIS A 150 -9.50 1.38 -4.12
CA HIS A 150 -8.11 0.92 -4.05
C HIS A 150 -7.42 1.23 -2.70
N ASP A 151 -7.90 2.23 -1.96
CA ASP A 151 -7.56 2.44 -0.54
C ASP A 151 -7.88 1.21 0.32
N GLY A 152 -9.02 0.56 0.04
CA GLY A 152 -9.43 -0.70 0.63
C GLY A 152 -8.55 -1.86 0.17
N HIS A 153 -8.21 -1.93 -1.11
CA HIS A 153 -7.32 -2.98 -1.64
C HIS A 153 -5.92 -2.89 -1.01
N THR A 154 -5.36 -1.69 -0.90
CA THR A 154 -4.07 -1.44 -0.24
C THR A 154 -4.10 -1.86 1.22
N ALA A 155 -5.13 -1.45 1.96
CA ALA A 155 -5.29 -1.84 3.37
C ALA A 155 -5.43 -3.36 3.53
N ILE A 156 -6.17 -4.03 2.64
CA ILE A 156 -6.30 -5.50 2.62
C ILE A 156 -4.95 -6.15 2.30
N GLY A 157 -4.17 -5.61 1.37
CA GLY A 157 -2.83 -6.10 1.03
C GLY A 157 -1.88 -6.08 2.23
N LEU A 158 -1.82 -4.96 2.95
CA LEU A 158 -1.06 -4.85 4.21
C LEU A 158 -1.60 -5.81 5.28
N GLY A 159 -2.92 -5.95 5.36
CA GLY A 159 -3.56 -6.89 6.28
C GLY A 159 -3.17 -8.34 6.03
N ALA A 160 -3.17 -8.76 4.77
CA ALA A 160 -2.75 -10.10 4.37
C ALA A 160 -1.27 -10.34 4.66
N GLY A 161 -0.41 -9.34 4.41
CA GLY A 161 1.02 -9.40 4.74
C GLY A 161 1.31 -9.49 6.24
N ALA A 162 0.42 -8.97 7.09
CA ALA A 162 0.57 -9.03 8.54
C ALA A 162 0.13 -10.38 9.15
N LEU A 163 -0.47 -11.29 8.38
CA LEU A 163 -0.93 -12.56 8.91
C LEU A 163 0.26 -13.40 9.42
N PRO A 164 0.17 -13.99 10.62
CA PRO A 164 1.25 -14.79 11.16
C PRO A 164 1.43 -16.06 10.33
N LEU A 165 2.65 -16.29 9.86
CA LEU A 165 3.05 -17.59 9.37
C LEU A 165 3.27 -18.50 10.58
N ASN A 166 2.36 -19.45 10.81
CA ASN A 166 2.49 -20.39 11.93
C ASN A 166 3.77 -21.22 11.74
N SER A 167 4.80 -20.98 12.55
CA SER A 167 6.08 -21.69 12.52
C SER A 167 6.08 -23.00 13.32
N SER A 168 4.92 -23.41 13.84
CA SER A 168 4.76 -24.55 14.74
C SER A 168 3.95 -25.68 14.09
N SER A 169 4.58 -26.38 13.15
CA SER A 169 4.31 -27.79 12.90
C SER A 169 5.63 -28.55 13.13
N PRO A 170 5.74 -29.41 14.17
CA PRO A 170 6.97 -30.15 14.50
C PRO A 170 7.37 -31.24 13.50
N ASP A 171 6.60 -31.48 12.44
CA ASP A 171 6.78 -32.63 11.57
C ASP A 171 7.82 -32.38 10.48
N TYR A 172 9.06 -32.02 10.79
CA TYR A 172 10.13 -32.05 9.76
C TYR A 172 11.56 -32.11 10.29
N MET A 173 11.79 -32.92 11.34
CA MET A 173 13.15 -33.37 11.72
C MET A 173 13.32 -34.90 11.60
N ALA A 174 12.53 -35.55 10.73
CA ALA A 174 12.66 -36.98 10.46
C ALA A 174 12.43 -37.29 8.98
N SER A 175 13.43 -36.99 8.14
CA SER A 175 13.80 -37.78 6.95
C SER A 175 14.81 -37.02 6.09
N SER A 176 16.07 -37.08 6.49
CA SER A 176 17.19 -36.99 5.55
C SER A 176 18.18 -38.06 6.00
N ASN A 177 18.40 -39.03 5.11
CA ASN A 177 19.28 -40.18 5.28
C ASN A 177 20.72 -39.80 5.66
#